data_AF-A0A954PWP5-F1
#
_entry.id   AF-A0A954PWP5-F1
#
_cell.length_a   1.000
_cell.length_b   1.000
_cell.length_c   1.000
_cell.angle_alpha   90.00
_cell.angle_beta   90.00
_cell.angle_gamma   90.00
#
_symmetry.space_group_name_H-M   'P 1'
#
loop_
_entity.id
_entity.type
_entity.pdbx_description
1 polymer ?
#
loop_
_entity_poly.entity_id
_entity_poly.type
_entity_poly.pdbx_seq_one_letter_code
_entity_poly.pdbx_strand_id
1 'polypeptide(L)'
;MNSNQTHLAKWLVAELEVFAEIDLDRPGTRDSWLTGMLRHGIPFTPSYWTGNDSPGAKMRLVRAATQLEQKGLLTRVTEPNRDRTTHVIPSPELISATIDQLGDEASMDAVIAALSQTDWGAGIARRLADAGADAASVAR
;
A
#
# COMPACT_ATOMS: atom_id res chain seq x y z
N MET A 1 14.12 -2.42 -8.19
CA MET A 1 12.92 -3.25 -8.44
C MET A 1 12.77 -3.51 -9.94
N ASN A 2 12.09 -4.59 -10.36
CA ASN A 2 11.73 -4.76 -11.78
C ASN A 2 10.46 -3.96 -12.13
N SER A 3 10.15 -3.79 -13.41
CA SER A 3 9.02 -2.96 -13.87
C SER A 3 7.66 -3.37 -13.26
N ASN A 4 7.37 -4.67 -13.12
CA ASN A 4 6.11 -5.12 -12.51
C ASN A 4 6.06 -4.86 -11.00
N GLN A 5 7.20 -4.99 -10.30
CA GLN A 5 7.32 -4.66 -8.88
C GLN A 5 7.12 -3.17 -8.65
N THR A 6 7.73 -2.31 -9.47
CA THR A 6 7.53 -0.86 -9.42
C THR A 6 6.08 -0.50 -9.71
N HIS A 7 5.47 -1.10 -10.74
CA HIS A 7 4.07 -0.85 -11.07
C HIS A 7 3.12 -1.23 -9.92
N LEU A 8 3.33 -2.39 -9.30
CA LEU A 8 2.57 -2.78 -8.12
C LEU A 8 2.77 -1.80 -6.96
N ALA A 9 4.02 -1.44 -6.65
CA ALA A 9 4.30 -0.54 -5.54
C ALA A 9 3.66 0.85 -5.72
N LYS A 10 3.65 1.39 -6.95
CA LYS A 10 2.95 2.64 -7.29
C LYS A 10 1.45 2.56 -7.00
N TRP A 11 0.80 1.45 -7.38
CA TRP A 11 -0.61 1.24 -7.05
C TRP A 11 -0.85 1.20 -5.54
N LEU A 12 0.02 0.55 -4.76
CA LEU A 12 -0.13 0.50 -3.31
C LEU A 12 -0.03 1.89 -2.67
N VAL A 13 0.89 2.73 -3.15
CA VAL A 13 0.98 4.14 -2.71
C VAL A 13 -0.29 4.91 -3.09
N ALA A 14 -0.75 4.79 -4.33
CA ALA A 14 -1.96 5.47 -4.79
C ALA A 14 -3.22 5.05 -3.99
N GLU A 15 -3.37 3.77 -3.64
CA GLU A 15 -4.48 3.30 -2.79
C GLU A 15 -4.44 3.93 -1.39
N LEU A 16 -3.25 4.13 -0.82
CA LEU A 16 -3.08 4.81 0.46
C LEU A 16 -3.43 6.30 0.35
N GLU A 17 -3.01 6.97 -0.72
CA GLU A 17 -3.35 8.39 -0.93
C GLU A 17 -4.85 8.59 -1.12
N VAL A 18 -5.51 7.74 -1.93
CA VAL A 18 -6.98 7.75 -2.07
C VAL A 18 -7.65 7.50 -0.73
N PHE A 19 -7.15 6.56 0.08
CA PHE A 19 -7.69 6.29 1.40
C PHE A 19 -7.53 7.48 2.36
N ALA A 20 -6.44 8.24 2.27
CA ALA A 20 -6.20 9.42 3.09
C ALA A 20 -7.27 10.52 2.90
N GLU A 21 -7.88 10.59 1.72
CA GLU A 21 -8.91 11.58 1.38
C GLU A 21 -10.31 11.21 1.88
N ILE A 22 -10.50 9.98 2.38
CA ILE A 22 -11.81 9.50 2.81
C ILE A 22 -12.13 10.00 4.21
N ASP A 23 -13.24 10.74 4.32
CA ASP A 23 -13.85 11.09 5.60
C ASP A 23 -14.53 9.86 6.23
N LEU A 24 -13.83 9.23 7.18
CA LEU A 24 -14.29 8.04 7.90
C LEU A 24 -15.45 8.33 8.86
N ASP A 25 -15.64 9.59 9.28
CA ASP A 25 -16.72 9.99 10.18
C ASP A 25 -18.05 10.18 9.45
N ARG A 26 -18.01 10.19 8.11
CA ARG A 26 -19.21 10.31 7.28
C ARG A 26 -20.14 9.11 7.48
N PRO A 27 -21.38 9.31 7.96
CA PRO A 27 -22.33 8.23 8.17
C PRO A 27 -22.68 7.50 6.87
N GLY A 28 -22.70 6.16 6.92
CA GLY A 28 -23.12 5.31 5.80
C GLY A 28 -21.98 4.72 4.96
N THR A 29 -20.73 5.08 5.22
CA THR A 29 -19.56 4.51 4.53
C THR A 29 -19.26 3.11 5.08
N ARG A 30 -19.97 2.09 4.57
CA ARG A 30 -19.75 0.66 4.89
C ARG A 30 -19.37 -0.11 3.63
N ASP A 31 -18.26 0.28 3.02
CA ASP A 31 -17.67 -0.49 1.94
C ASP A 31 -16.80 -1.62 2.50
N SER A 32 -16.87 -2.78 1.87
CA SER A 32 -15.98 -3.90 2.13
C SER A 32 -14.51 -3.57 1.84
N TRP A 33 -14.24 -2.73 0.84
CA TRP A 33 -12.90 -2.20 0.58
C TRP A 33 -12.40 -1.37 1.77
N LEU A 34 -13.24 -0.46 2.29
CA LEU A 34 -12.88 0.39 3.42
C LEU A 34 -12.61 -0.43 4.69
N THR A 35 -13.48 -1.42 4.95
CA THR A 35 -13.32 -2.31 6.10
C THR A 35 -12.03 -3.13 6.00
N GLY A 36 -11.71 -3.64 4.80
CA GLY A 36 -10.47 -4.35 4.54
C GLY A 36 -9.23 -3.47 4.72
N MET A 37 -9.26 -2.27 4.15
CA MET A 37 -8.22 -1.25 4.27
C MET A 37 -7.94 -0.87 5.74
N LEU A 38 -8.99 -0.68 6.55
CA LEU A 38 -8.85 -0.35 7.98
C LEU A 38 -8.22 -1.49 8.80
N ARG A 39 -8.61 -2.74 8.54
CA ARG A 39 -8.36 -3.86 9.46
C ARG A 39 -7.27 -4.84 9.03
N HIS A 40 -7.04 -5.02 7.74
CA HIS A 40 -6.33 -6.19 7.22
C HIS A 40 -5.12 -5.87 6.33
N GLY A 41 -5.14 -4.71 5.66
CA GLY A 41 -4.13 -4.33 4.67
C GLY A 41 -4.77 -3.68 3.47
N ILE A 42 -3.99 -3.32 2.47
CA ILE A 42 -4.50 -2.81 1.20
C ILE A 42 -5.22 -3.95 0.45
N PRO A 43 -6.50 -3.83 0.10
CA PRO A 43 -7.22 -4.86 -0.65
C PRO A 43 -6.49 -5.23 -1.95
N PHE A 44 -6.08 -6.49 -2.06
CA PHE A 44 -5.28 -6.98 -3.16
C PHE A 44 -6.18 -7.36 -4.34
N THR A 45 -6.38 -6.42 -5.26
CA THR A 45 -7.30 -6.54 -6.40
C THR A 45 -6.58 -6.44 -7.75
N PRO A 46 -5.70 -7.39 -8.13
CA PRO A 46 -4.93 -7.31 -9.38
C PRO A 46 -5.75 -7.08 -10.65
N SER A 47 -6.98 -7.62 -10.73
CA SER A 47 -7.87 -7.40 -11.87
C SER A 47 -8.29 -5.92 -12.02
N TYR A 48 -8.48 -5.23 -10.90
CA TYR A 48 -8.82 -3.81 -10.89
C TYR A 48 -7.60 -2.97 -11.34
N TRP A 49 -6.42 -3.23 -10.77
CA TRP A 49 -5.20 -2.49 -11.11
C TRP A 49 -4.70 -2.70 -12.55
N THR A 50 -5.04 -3.82 -13.19
CA THR A 50 -4.65 -4.04 -14.60
C THR A 50 -5.58 -3.37 -15.61
N GLY A 51 -6.72 -2.82 -15.17
CA GLY A 51 -7.71 -2.15 -16.03
C GLY A 51 -8.34 -3.04 -17.13
N ASN A 52 -7.95 -4.32 -17.18
CA ASN A 52 -8.46 -5.32 -18.09
C ASN A 52 -8.42 -6.70 -17.41
N ASP A 53 -9.32 -7.59 -17.82
CA ASP A 53 -9.37 -8.97 -17.36
C ASP A 53 -8.29 -9.87 -18.01
N SER A 54 -7.13 -9.31 -18.40
CA SER A 54 -6.04 -10.11 -18.97
C SER A 54 -5.46 -11.05 -17.91
N PRO A 55 -5.59 -12.39 -18.08
CA PRO A 55 -5.04 -13.33 -17.10
C PRO A 55 -3.51 -13.20 -16.97
N GLY A 56 -2.83 -12.85 -18.06
CA GLY A 56 -1.39 -12.63 -18.07
C GLY A 56 -0.97 -11.41 -17.24
N ALA A 57 -1.70 -10.29 -17.33
CA ALA A 57 -1.42 -9.08 -16.56
C ALA A 57 -1.64 -9.32 -15.06
N LYS A 58 -2.76 -9.95 -14.72
CA LYS A 58 -3.06 -10.39 -13.36
C LYS A 58 -1.94 -11.28 -12.79
N MET A 59 -1.51 -12.29 -13.53
CA MET A 59 -0.45 -13.19 -13.07
C MET A 59 0.90 -12.49 -12.91
N ARG A 60 1.19 -11.43 -13.69
CA ARG A 60 2.39 -10.62 -13.48
C ARG A 60 2.35 -9.87 -12.15
N LEU A 61 1.22 -9.27 -11.78
CA LEU A 61 1.08 -8.59 -10.48
C LEU A 61 1.13 -9.58 -9.30
N VAL A 62 0.50 -10.75 -9.43
CA VAL A 62 0.59 -11.81 -8.42
C VAL A 62 2.05 -12.24 -8.22
N ARG A 63 2.79 -12.48 -9.31
CA ARG A 63 4.22 -12.83 -9.23
C ARG A 63 5.06 -11.69 -8.64
N ALA A 64 4.75 -10.44 -8.99
CA ALA A 64 5.43 -9.27 -8.42
C ALA A 64 5.23 -9.19 -6.90
N ALA A 65 4.00 -9.41 -6.41
CA ALA A 65 3.69 -9.46 -4.99
C ALA A 65 4.47 -10.58 -4.28
N THR A 66 4.50 -11.79 -4.85
CA THR A 66 5.30 -12.91 -4.30
C THR A 66 6.79 -12.58 -4.25
N GLN A 67 7.34 -11.94 -5.29
CA GLN A 67 8.75 -11.57 -5.31
C GLN A 67 9.09 -10.47 -4.29
N LEU A 68 8.18 -9.52 -4.04
CA LEU A 68 8.36 -8.51 -2.99
C LEU A 68 8.24 -9.14 -1.60
N GLU A 69 7.35 -10.11 -1.41
CA GLU A 69 7.22 -10.86 -0.16
C GLU A 69 8.48 -11.67 0.15
N GLN A 70 9.04 -12.37 -0.82
CA GLN A 70 10.32 -13.08 -0.66
C GLN A 70 11.49 -12.15 -0.28
N LYS A 71 11.38 -10.85 -0.58
CA LYS A 71 12.37 -9.82 -0.20
C LYS A 71 12.07 -9.15 1.14
N GLY A 72 10.98 -9.50 1.81
CA GLY A 72 10.52 -8.83 3.03
C GLY A 72 9.95 -7.43 2.82
N LEU A 73 9.65 -7.04 1.58
CA LEU A 73 9.14 -5.71 1.23
C LEU A 73 7.61 -5.64 1.20
N LEU A 74 6.94 -6.78 1.24
CA LEU A 74 5.49 -6.90 1.20
C LEU A 74 5.08 -8.10 2.05
N THR A 75 4.00 -8.01 2.81
CA THR A 75 3.38 -9.17 3.46
C THR A 75 2.05 -9.45 2.77
N ARG A 76 1.82 -10.67 2.32
CA ARG A 76 0.51 -11.07 1.79
C ARG A 76 -0.37 -11.59 2.93
N VAL A 77 -1.60 -11.12 2.97
CA VAL A 77 -2.59 -11.49 3.98
C VAL A 77 -3.75 -12.21 3.29
N THR A 78 -4.15 -13.34 3.86
CA THR A 78 -5.29 -14.14 3.40
C THR A 78 -6.30 -14.21 4.53
N GLU A 79 -7.50 -13.69 4.29
CA GLU A 79 -8.61 -13.78 5.26
C GLU A 79 -9.03 -15.24 5.52
N PRO A 80 -9.61 -15.53 6.70
CA PRO A 80 -10.19 -16.85 6.99
C PRO A 80 -11.20 -17.27 5.91
N ASN A 81 -11.17 -18.55 5.53
CA ASN A 81 -12.03 -19.15 4.49
C ASN A 81 -11.79 -18.65 3.05
N ARG A 82 -10.62 -18.06 2.78
CA ARG A 82 -10.16 -17.73 1.43
C ARG A 82 -8.90 -18.53 1.09
N ASP A 83 -8.81 -18.96 -0.16
CA ASP A 83 -7.66 -19.75 -0.66
C ASP A 83 -6.60 -18.88 -1.34
N ARG A 84 -6.81 -17.56 -1.38
CA ARG A 84 -5.97 -16.61 -2.11
C ARG A 84 -5.70 -15.35 -1.29
N THR A 85 -4.55 -14.71 -1.55
CA THR A 85 -4.22 -13.39 -1.01
C THR A 85 -5.38 -12.43 -1.24
N THR A 86 -5.87 -11.85 -0.15
CA THR A 86 -6.97 -10.88 -0.13
C THR A 86 -6.48 -9.47 0.12
N HIS A 87 -5.38 -9.34 0.87
CA HIS A 87 -4.82 -8.06 1.28
C HIS A 87 -3.29 -8.11 1.21
N VAL A 88 -2.66 -6.95 1.13
CA VAL A 88 -1.21 -6.82 1.21
C VAL A 88 -0.81 -5.67 2.14
N ILE A 89 0.31 -5.85 2.85
CA ILE A 89 0.89 -4.85 3.73
C ILE A 89 2.29 -4.52 3.20
N PRO A 90 2.51 -3.35 2.60
CA PRO A 90 3.84 -2.92 2.17
C PRO A 90 4.73 -2.59 3.37
N SER A 91 6.03 -2.84 3.25
CA SER A 91 6.99 -2.41 4.26
C SER A 91 7.26 -0.89 4.16
N PRO A 92 7.73 -0.24 5.24
CA PRO A 92 8.15 1.17 5.17
C PRO A 92 9.20 1.42 4.09
N GLU A 93 10.13 0.48 3.89
CA GLU A 93 11.20 0.58 2.91
C GLU A 93 10.65 0.55 1.47
N LEU A 94 9.63 -0.28 1.21
CA LEU A 94 8.96 -0.31 -0.09
C LEU A 94 8.23 1.01 -0.37
N ILE A 95 7.53 1.55 0.64
CA ILE A 95 6.80 2.81 0.52
C ILE A 95 7.78 3.95 0.25
N SER A 96 8.79 4.13 1.11
CA SER A 96 9.78 5.21 0.97
C SER A 96 10.46 5.17 -0.40
N ALA A 97 10.99 4.01 -0.79
CA ALA A 97 11.67 3.88 -2.08
C ALA A 97 10.74 4.11 -3.29
N THR A 98 9.43 3.92 -3.13
CA THR A 98 8.44 4.19 -4.19
C THR A 98 8.10 5.67 -4.25
N ILE A 99 7.91 6.33 -3.11
CA ILE A 99 7.69 7.77 -3.04
C ILE A 99 8.91 8.51 -3.58
N ASP A 100 10.13 8.11 -3.19
CA ASP A 100 11.38 8.69 -3.72
C ASP A 100 11.48 8.58 -5.25
N GLN A 101 10.93 7.51 -5.83
CA GLN A 101 10.86 7.33 -7.30
C GLN A 101 9.77 8.16 -7.98
N LEU A 102 8.69 8.47 -7.27
CA LEU A 102 7.57 9.28 -7.76
C LEU A 102 7.86 10.78 -7.60
N GLY A 103 8.68 11.18 -6.63
CA GLY A 103 8.95 12.58 -6.32
C GLY A 103 7.64 13.29 -5.96
N ASP A 104 7.41 14.44 -6.58
CA ASP A 104 6.24 15.30 -6.30
C ASP A 104 4.89 14.68 -6.74
N GLU A 105 4.90 13.52 -7.43
CA GLU A 105 3.69 12.80 -7.81
C GLU A 105 3.04 12.04 -6.64
N ALA A 106 3.73 11.90 -5.50
CA ALA A 106 3.20 11.21 -4.31
C ALA A 106 3.49 12.00 -3.02
N SER A 107 2.53 11.98 -2.10
CA SER A 107 2.60 12.68 -0.82
C SER A 107 2.93 11.73 0.33
N MET A 108 4.13 11.88 0.91
CA MET A 108 4.52 11.16 2.12
C MET A 108 3.57 11.46 3.29
N ASP A 109 3.14 12.71 3.45
CA ASP A 109 2.23 13.11 4.51
C ASP A 109 0.85 12.45 4.37
N ALA A 110 0.33 12.37 3.13
CA ALA A 110 -0.94 11.67 2.87
C ALA A 110 -0.83 10.17 3.19
N VAL A 111 0.29 9.54 2.80
CA VAL A 111 0.54 8.13 3.10
C VAL A 111 0.65 7.87 4.60
N ILE A 112 1.36 8.74 5.35
CA ILE A 112 1.44 8.65 6.81
C ILE A 112 0.06 8.85 7.45
N ALA A 113 -0.72 9.82 6.97
CA ALA A 113 -2.08 10.08 7.45
C ALA A 113 -3.01 8.88 7.20
N ALA A 114 -2.96 8.27 6.02
CA ALA A 114 -3.68 7.04 5.71
C ALA A 114 -3.30 5.89 6.64
N LEU A 115 -2.01 5.60 6.77
CA LEU A 115 -1.52 4.49 7.59
C LEU A 115 -1.83 4.67 9.09
N SER A 116 -1.88 5.91 9.57
CA SER A 116 -2.22 6.22 10.96
C SER A 116 -3.68 5.93 11.29
N GLN A 117 -4.54 5.83 10.28
CA GLN A 117 -5.97 5.51 10.43
C GLN A 117 -6.25 4.00 10.44
N THR A 118 -5.25 3.14 10.18
CA THR A 118 -5.46 1.68 10.08
C THR A 118 -4.87 0.92 11.27
N ASP A 119 -5.47 -0.23 11.60
CA ASP A 119 -5.04 -1.09 12.72
C ASP A 119 -3.65 -1.69 12.49
N TRP A 120 -3.28 -1.86 11.22
CA TRP A 120 -2.02 -2.49 10.80
C TRP A 120 -0.93 -1.48 10.43
N GLY A 121 -1.31 -0.23 10.10
CA GLY A 121 -0.42 0.77 9.52
C GLY A 121 0.30 1.66 10.52
N ALA A 122 -0.19 1.77 11.76
CA ALA A 122 0.36 2.71 12.75
C ALA A 122 1.88 2.55 13.00
N GLY A 123 2.38 1.32 13.04
CA GLY A 123 3.82 1.05 13.19
C GLY A 123 4.65 1.46 11.97
N ILE A 124 4.08 1.37 10.77
CA ILE A 124 4.69 1.78 9.51
C ILE A 124 4.71 3.32 9.43
N ALA A 125 3.58 3.96 9.72
CA ALA A 125 3.42 5.42 9.74
C ALA A 125 4.49 6.08 10.62
N ARG A 126 4.68 5.58 11.84
CA ARG A 126 5.71 6.09 12.76
C ARG A 126 7.11 5.98 12.16
N ARG A 127 7.47 4.81 11.60
CA ARG A 127 8.81 4.60 11.02
C ARG A 127 9.07 5.53 9.83
N LEU A 128 8.06 5.82 9.02
CA LEU A 128 8.15 6.78 7.91
C LEU A 128 8.32 8.21 8.42
N ALA A 129 7.54 8.61 9.44
CA ALA A 129 7.64 9.93 10.05
C ALA A 129 9.02 10.17 10.69
N ASP A 130 9.56 9.18 11.40
CA ASP A 130 10.90 9.26 12.03
C ASP A 130 12.00 9.42 10.95
N ALA A 131 11.93 8.64 9.87
CA ALA A 131 12.89 8.72 8.77
C ALA A 131 12.85 10.08 8.04
N GLY A 132 11.65 10.65 7.87
CA GLY A 132 11.49 11.99 7.29
C GLY A 132 12.01 13.11 8.19
N ALA A 133 11.80 12.99 9.51
CA ALA A 133 12.30 13.95 10.50
C ALA A 133 13.84 13.97 10.57
N ASP A 134 14.48 12.80 10.52
CA ASP A 134 15.93 12.68 10.49
C ASP A 134 16.53 13.36 9.25
N ALA A 135 15.95 13.14 8.06
CA ALA A 135 16.41 13.76 6.82
C ALA A 135 16.32 15.30 6.85
N ALA A 136 15.24 15.85 7.42
CA ALA A 136 15.06 17.30 7.56
C ALA A 136 16.03 17.94 8.57
N SER A 137 16.49 17.17 9.56
CA SER A 137 17.47 17.65 10.57
C SER A 137 18.89 17.77 10.01
N VAL A 138 19.26 16.94 9.04
CA VAL A 138 20.60 16.93 8.40
C VAL A 138 20.74 18.03 7.33
N ALA A 139 19.62 18.52 6.78
CA ALA A 139 19.59 19.55 5.75
C ALA A 139 19.62 21.00 6.29
N ARG A 140 19.71 21.18 7.62
CA ARG A 140 19.79 22.50 8.30
C ARG A 140 21.19 22.78 8.82
#